data_AF-A0A0F2JBF8-F1
#
_entry.id   AF-A0A0F2JBF8-F1
#
_cell.length_a   1.000
_cell.length_b   1.000
_cell.length_c   1.000
_cell.angle_alpha   90.00
_cell.angle_beta   90.00
_cell.angle_gamma   90.00
#
_symmetry.space_group_name_H-M   'P 1'
#
loop_
_entity.id
_entity.type
_entity.pdbx_description
1 polymer ?
#
loop_
_entity_poly.entity_id
_entity_poly.type
_entity_poly.pdbx_seq_one_letter_code
_entity_poly.pdbx_strand_id
1 'polypeptide(L)'
;MAANDLAYELARTLKESDQFKQFLKSKEKVMSDASNHKMVREFQLKQWEIREAQMLEQEISEEKQQELERLYSLVSINPAAREYLEAEFEVSCIVNDIQKIIGEAIQDAMPIGFEEMAP
;
A
#
# COMPACT_ATOMS: atom_id res chain seq x y z
N MET A 1 7.17 28.45 8.07
CA MET A 1 6.43 27.59 7.14
C MET A 1 5.40 26.85 7.96
N ALA A 2 4.14 26.81 7.52
CA ALA A 2 3.14 26.00 8.19
C ALA A 2 3.47 24.51 7.97
N ALA A 3 3.09 23.62 8.90
CA ALA A 3 3.28 22.18 8.72
C ALA A 3 2.64 21.66 7.41
N ASN A 4 1.56 22.30 6.97
CA ASN A 4 0.92 22.03 5.67
C ASN A 4 1.82 22.33 4.47
N ASP A 5 2.61 23.40 4.51
CA ASP A 5 3.53 23.75 3.42
C ASP A 5 4.63 22.69 3.28
N LEU A 6 5.16 22.21 4.41
CA LEU A 6 6.14 21.12 4.47
C LEU A 6 5.54 19.80 3.99
N ALA A 7 4.27 19.52 4.28
CA ALA A 7 3.58 18.33 3.77
C ALA A 7 3.45 18.36 2.23
N TYR A 8 3.16 19.53 1.64
CA TYR A 8 3.14 19.69 0.18
C TYR A 8 4.53 19.51 -0.44
N GLU A 9 5.57 20.03 0.21
CA GLU A 9 6.96 19.85 -0.21
C GLU A 9 7.40 18.38 -0.12
N LEU A 10 7.02 17.68 0.94
CA LEU A 10 7.24 16.25 1.12
C LEU A 10 6.54 15.44 0.02
N ALA A 11 5.27 15.74 -0.27
CA ALA A 11 4.53 15.08 -1.33
C ALA A 11 5.17 15.31 -2.72
N ARG A 12 5.72 16.50 -2.97
CA ARG A 12 6.45 16.78 -4.21
C ARG A 12 7.75 15.99 -4.28
N THR A 13 8.54 16.01 -3.21
CA THR A 13 9.82 15.30 -3.12
C THR A 13 9.62 13.79 -3.28
N LEU A 14 8.58 13.24 -2.65
CA LEU A 14 8.21 11.83 -2.79
C LEU A 14 7.87 11.50 -4.25
N LYS A 15 7.10 12.34 -4.95
CA LYS A 15 6.79 12.15 -6.38
C LYS A 15 8.03 12.23 -7.28
N GLU A 16 9.01 13.04 -6.90
CA GLU A 16 10.27 13.19 -7.63
C GLU A 16 11.29 12.09 -7.31
N SER A 17 11.07 11.30 -6.25
CA SER A 17 11.91 10.17 -5.86
C SER A 17 11.95 9.07 -6.94
N ASP A 18 13.07 8.35 -6.98
CA ASP A 18 13.25 7.26 -7.93
C ASP A 18 12.28 6.10 -7.65
N GLN A 19 11.95 5.85 -6.37
CA GLN A 19 10.98 4.84 -5.96
C GLN A 19 9.59 5.12 -6.54
N PHE A 20 9.12 6.37 -6.44
CA PHE A 20 7.80 6.74 -6.95
C PHE A 20 7.75 6.74 -8.49
N LYS A 21 8.83 7.20 -9.15
CA LYS A 21 8.97 7.11 -10.61
C LYS A 21 8.97 5.66 -11.09
N GLN A 22 9.65 4.78 -10.37
CA GLN A 22 9.71 3.35 -10.67
C GLN A 22 8.34 2.69 -10.51
N PHE A 23 7.59 3.05 -9.46
CA PHE A 23 6.20 2.63 -9.29
C PHE A 23 5.29 3.10 -10.43
N LEU A 24 5.41 4.35 -10.89
CA LEU A 24 4.64 4.84 -12.03
C LEU A 24 4.97 4.07 -13.31
N LYS A 25 6.26 3.81 -13.55
CA LYS A 25 6.72 3.08 -14.73
C LYS A 25 6.27 1.62 -14.72
N SER A 26 6.36 0.94 -13.58
CA SER A 26 5.88 -0.44 -13.44
C SER A 26 4.36 -0.52 -13.58
N LYS A 27 3.62 0.48 -13.09
CA LYS A 27 2.18 0.62 -13.31
C LYS A 27 1.86 0.71 -14.80
N GLU A 28 2.54 1.57 -15.56
CA GLU A 28 2.33 1.69 -17.00
C GLU A 28 2.64 0.38 -17.76
N LYS A 29 3.71 -0.32 -17.38
CA LYS A 29 4.05 -1.64 -17.94
C LYS A 29 2.93 -2.66 -17.70
N VAL A 30 2.39 -2.74 -16.48
CA VAL A 30 1.27 -3.63 -16.14
C VAL A 30 0.02 -3.24 -16.92
N MET A 31 -0.29 -1.94 -17.04
CA MET A 31 -1.46 -1.45 -17.78
C MET A 31 -1.36 -1.65 -19.29
N SER A 32 -0.15 -1.70 -19.85
CA SER A 32 0.09 -1.93 -21.28
C SER A 32 -0.26 -3.35 -21.72
N ASP A 33 -0.36 -4.30 -20.79
CA ASP A 33 -0.72 -5.69 -21.05
C ASP A 33 -2.06 -6.02 -20.36
N ALA A 34 -3.07 -6.36 -21.16
CA ALA A 34 -4.41 -6.64 -20.65
C ALA A 34 -4.46 -7.85 -19.69
N SER A 35 -3.57 -8.83 -19.87
CA SER A 35 -3.47 -9.99 -18.99
C SER A 35 -2.86 -9.59 -17.64
N ASN A 36 -1.76 -8.82 -17.66
CA ASN A 36 -1.09 -8.36 -16.45
C ASN A 36 -2.00 -7.44 -15.63
N HIS A 37 -2.66 -6.49 -16.29
CA HIS A 37 -3.62 -5.59 -15.66
C HIS A 37 -4.75 -6.37 -14.99
N LYS A 38 -5.36 -7.34 -15.69
CA LYS A 38 -6.44 -8.13 -15.10
C LYS A 38 -5.97 -8.88 -13.85
N MET A 39 -4.82 -9.54 -13.93
CA MET A 39 -4.26 -10.33 -12.83
C MET A 39 -3.91 -9.47 -11.60
N VAL A 40 -3.22 -8.35 -11.79
CA VAL A 40 -2.88 -7.41 -10.70
C VAL A 40 -4.14 -6.82 -10.08
N ARG A 41 -5.13 -6.46 -10.90
CA ARG A 41 -6.40 -5.92 -10.42
C ARG A 41 -7.19 -6.93 -9.58
N GLU A 42 -7.26 -8.18 -10.02
CA GLU A 42 -7.91 -9.26 -9.26
C GLU A 42 -7.22 -9.48 -7.91
N PHE A 43 -5.88 -9.49 -7.89
CA PHE A 43 -5.11 -9.58 -6.66
C PHE A 43 -5.38 -8.41 -5.70
N GLN A 44 -5.34 -7.16 -6.18
CA GLN A 44 -5.59 -5.98 -5.34
C GLN A 44 -7.01 -5.94 -4.78
N LEU A 45 -8.02 -6.28 -5.59
CA LEU A 45 -9.41 -6.35 -5.12
C LEU A 45 -9.55 -7.37 -3.99
N LYS A 46 -9.01 -8.58 -4.15
CA LYS A 46 -9.07 -9.63 -3.14
C LYS A 46 -8.34 -9.26 -1.86
N GLN A 47 -7.16 -8.64 -2.00
CA GLN A 47 -6.41 -8.13 -0.86
C GLN A 47 -7.20 -7.06 -0.10
N TRP A 48 -7.92 -6.19 -0.80
CA TRP A 48 -8.78 -5.19 -0.17
C TRP A 48 -9.99 -5.82 0.53
N GLU A 49 -10.70 -6.74 -0.12
CA GLU A 49 -11.83 -7.47 0.49
C GLU A 49 -11.42 -8.17 1.80
N ILE A 50 -10.22 -8.77 1.83
CA ILE A 50 -9.68 -9.41 3.04
C ILE A 50 -9.35 -8.38 4.11
N ARG A 51 -8.71 -7.27 3.76
CA ARG A 51 -8.39 -6.19 4.72
C ARG A 51 -9.64 -5.53 5.29
N GLU A 52 -10.66 -5.31 4.45
CA GLU A 52 -11.96 -4.79 4.89
C GLU A 52 -12.63 -5.76 5.87
N ALA A 53 -12.65 -7.06 5.56
CA ALA A 53 -13.17 -8.07 6.47
C ALA A 53 -12.42 -8.09 7.81
N GLN A 54 -11.08 -7.95 7.81
CA GLN A 54 -10.28 -7.83 9.05
C GLN A 54 -10.67 -6.60 9.87
N MET A 55 -10.84 -5.44 9.23
CA MET A 55 -11.24 -4.22 9.92
C MET A 55 -12.65 -4.30 10.50
N LEU A 56 -13.55 -5.03 9.85
CA LEU A 56 -14.91 -5.26 10.32
C LEU A 56 -15.04 -6.44 11.30
N GLU A 57 -13.90 -7.02 11.73
CA GLU A 57 -13.83 -8.23 12.57
C GLU A 57 -14.65 -9.41 12.01
N GLN A 58 -14.80 -9.46 10.68
CA GLN A 58 -15.53 -10.49 9.97
C GLN A 58 -14.65 -11.72 9.75
N GLU A 59 -15.27 -12.90 9.81
CA GLU A 59 -14.59 -14.17 9.59
C GLU A 59 -14.10 -14.27 8.14
N ILE A 60 -12.78 -14.32 7.96
CA ILE A 60 -12.17 -14.56 6.65
C ILE A 60 -12.14 -16.07 6.46
N SER A 61 -12.89 -16.57 5.48
CA SER A 61 -12.83 -17.99 5.13
C SER A 61 -11.44 -18.38 4.64
N GLU A 62 -11.00 -19.59 4.98
CA GLU A 62 -9.74 -20.16 4.46
C GLU A 62 -9.70 -20.16 2.93
N GLU A 63 -10.85 -20.32 2.27
CA GLU A 63 -11.00 -20.25 0.82
C GLU A 63 -10.55 -18.89 0.25
N LYS A 64 -10.90 -17.78 0.92
CA LYS A 64 -10.45 -16.44 0.51
C LYS A 64 -8.94 -16.27 0.69
N GLN A 65 -8.38 -16.82 1.76
CA GLN A 65 -6.93 -16.79 1.97
C GLN A 65 -6.19 -17.60 0.90
N GLN A 66 -6.63 -18.82 0.62
CA GLN A 66 -6.06 -19.65 -0.44
C GLN A 66 -6.17 -19.01 -1.83
N GLU A 67 -7.29 -18.35 -2.11
CA GLU A 67 -7.47 -17.63 -3.37
C GLU A 67 -6.48 -16.45 -3.49
N LEU A 68 -6.25 -15.71 -2.41
CA LEU A 68 -5.23 -14.65 -2.37
C LEU A 68 -3.82 -15.21 -2.61
N GLU A 69 -3.45 -16.31 -1.95
CA GLU A 69 -2.15 -16.97 -2.14
C GLU A 69 -1.94 -17.47 -3.58
N ARG A 70 -3.00 -18.02 -4.19
CA ARG A 70 -2.98 -18.44 -5.59
C ARG A 70 -2.77 -17.24 -6.52
N LEU A 71 -3.49 -16.15 -6.30
CA LEU A 71 -3.34 -14.92 -7.09
C LEU A 71 -1.93 -14.33 -6.92
N TYR A 72 -1.41 -14.32 -5.69
CA TYR A 72 -0.04 -13.90 -5.41
C TYR A 72 0.99 -14.75 -6.18
N SER A 73 0.80 -16.06 -6.23
CA SER A 73 1.66 -16.97 -6.99
C SER A 73 1.65 -16.65 -8.49
N LEU A 74 0.46 -16.38 -9.06
CA LEU A 74 0.33 -15.98 -10.47
C LEU A 74 1.03 -14.65 -10.75
N VAL A 75 0.82 -13.66 -9.87
CA VAL A 75 1.47 -12.34 -9.97
C VAL A 75 3.00 -12.46 -9.85
N SER A 76 3.49 -13.32 -8.97
CA SER A 76 4.92 -13.52 -8.72
C SER A 76 5.66 -14.16 -9.89
N ILE A 77 4.98 -14.97 -10.71
CA ILE A 77 5.54 -15.56 -11.93
C ILE A 77 5.72 -14.50 -13.02
N ASN A 78 4.92 -13.44 -13.00
CA ASN A 78 4.96 -12.39 -14.00
C ASN A 78 5.93 -11.27 -13.58
N PRO A 79 7.03 -11.05 -14.32
CA PRO A 79 8.03 -10.07 -13.92
C PRO A 79 7.49 -8.63 -13.89
N ALA A 80 6.56 -8.26 -14.78
CA ALA A 80 5.98 -6.91 -14.79
C ALA A 80 5.07 -6.67 -13.59
N ALA A 81 4.26 -7.66 -13.24
CA ALA A 81 3.35 -7.58 -12.09
C ALA A 81 4.13 -7.62 -10.76
N ARG A 82 5.17 -8.45 -10.68
CA ARG A 82 6.11 -8.48 -9.55
C ARG A 82 6.84 -7.15 -9.36
N GLU A 83 7.41 -6.58 -10.42
CA GLU A 83 8.09 -5.27 -10.38
C GLU A 83 7.13 -4.16 -9.91
N TYR A 84 5.85 -4.27 -10.28
CA TYR A 84 4.82 -3.35 -9.80
C TYR A 84 4.54 -3.50 -8.30
N LEU A 85 4.37 -4.72 -7.81
CA LEU A 85 4.13 -4.96 -6.37
C LEU A 85 5.33 -4.58 -5.50
N GLU A 86 6.56 -4.87 -5.95
CA GLU A 86 7.78 -4.48 -5.23
C GLU A 86 7.88 -2.95 -5.13
N ALA A 87 7.67 -2.24 -6.24
CA ALA A 87 7.68 -0.78 -6.24
C ALA A 87 6.52 -0.17 -5.40
N GLU A 88 5.34 -0.80 -5.40
CA GLU A 88 4.22 -0.41 -4.54
C GLU A 88 4.58 -0.55 -3.06
N PHE A 89 5.20 -1.67 -2.69
CA PHE A 89 5.62 -1.96 -1.33
C PHE A 89 6.68 -0.96 -0.85
N GLU A 90 7.69 -0.68 -1.66
CA GLU A 90 8.73 0.32 -1.31
C GLU A 90 8.13 1.70 -1.05
N VAL A 91 7.23 2.16 -1.92
CA VAL A 91 6.52 3.45 -1.73
C VAL A 91 5.65 3.40 -0.46
N SER A 92 4.94 2.30 -0.23
CA SER A 92 4.12 2.11 0.96
C SER A 92 4.94 2.16 2.26
N CYS A 93 6.13 1.54 2.28
CA CYS A 93 7.04 1.61 3.42
C CYS A 93 7.45 3.06 3.71
N ILE A 94 7.88 3.82 2.70
CA ILE A 94 8.26 5.23 2.87
C ILE A 94 7.08 6.04 3.43
N VAL A 95 5.87 5.84 2.90
CA VAL A 95 4.67 6.54 3.37
C VAL A 95 4.32 6.16 4.81
N ASN A 96 4.42 4.88 5.17
CA ASN A 96 4.18 4.43 6.54
C ASN A 96 5.21 5.01 7.52
N ASP A 97 6.49 5.06 7.15
CA ASP A 97 7.53 5.68 7.98
C ASP A 97 7.24 7.17 8.19
N ILE A 98 6.85 7.89 7.14
CA ILE A 98 6.43 9.29 7.24
C ILE A 98 5.22 9.44 8.18
N GLN A 99 4.20 8.60 8.02
CA GLN A 99 3.00 8.62 8.87
C GLN A 99 3.36 8.34 10.33
N LYS A 100 4.29 7.41 10.58
CA LYS A 100 4.79 7.10 11.91
C LYS A 100 5.54 8.29 12.53
N ILE A 101 6.43 8.94 11.79
CA ILE A 101 7.15 10.15 12.25
C ILE A 101 6.16 11.26 12.63
N ILE A 102 5.12 11.47 11.82
CA ILE A 102 4.06 12.44 12.11
C ILE A 102 3.25 12.02 13.34
N GLY A 103 2.91 10.72 13.44
CA GLY A 103 2.19 10.13 14.56
C GLY A 103 2.94 10.28 15.89
N GLU A 104 4.23 9.99 15.90
CA GLU A 104 5.11 10.17 17.07
C GLU A 104 5.13 11.64 17.53
N ALA A 105 5.16 12.60 16.59
CA ALA A 105 5.15 14.02 16.92
C ALA A 105 3.83 14.50 17.58
N ILE A 106 2.71 13.81 17.35
CA ILE A 106 1.42 14.12 17.97
C ILE A 106 1.08 13.17 19.14
N GLN A 107 1.91 12.15 19.39
CA GLN A 107 1.67 11.15 20.43
C GLN A 107 1.60 11.78 21.83
N ASP A 108 2.47 12.76 22.11
CA ASP A 108 2.47 13.53 23.37
C ASP A 108 1.26 14.47 23.51
N ALA A 109 0.59 14.77 22.40
CA ALA A 109 -0.58 15.64 22.33
C ALA A 109 -1.87 14.87 22.05
N MET A 110 -1.84 13.52 22.11
CA MET A 110 -3.00 12.68 21.86
C MET A 110 -4.13 13.03 22.83
N PRO A 111 -5.37 13.22 22.34
CA PRO A 111 -6.51 13.48 23.20
C PRO A 111 -6.73 12.31 24.16
N ILE A 112 -6.98 12.64 25.42
CA ILE A 112 -7.26 11.69 26.50
C ILE A 112 -8.42 10.79 26.08
N GLY A 113 -8.19 9.46 26.04
CA GLY A 113 -9.17 8.45 25.62
C GLY A 113 -8.75 7.54 24.45
N PHE A 114 -7.63 7.81 23.79
CA PHE A 114 -7.03 6.92 22.77
C PHE A 114 -5.87 6.05 23.31
N GLU A 115 -5.68 6.02 24.63
CA GLU A 115 -4.59 5.27 25.30
C GLU A 115 -4.69 3.75 25.11
N GLU A 116 -5.88 3.21 24.85
CA GLU A 116 -6.11 1.76 24.62
C GLU A 116 -6.05 1.34 23.15
N MET A 117 -5.84 2.26 22.20
CA MET A 117 -5.68 1.95 20.77
C MET A 117 -4.22 1.78 20.32
N ALA A 118 -3.27 1.88 21.25
CA ALA A 118 -1.89 1.49 20.99
C ALA A 118 -1.81 -0.04 20.88
N PRO A 119 -1.18 -0.60 19.81
CA PRO A 119 -0.99 -2.04 19.67
C PRO A 119 -0.09 -2.65 20.75
#